data_AF-A0A7W5JVM7-F1
#
_entry.id   AF-A0A7W5JVM7-F1
#
_cell.length_a   1.000
_cell.length_b   1.000
_cell.length_c   1.000
_cell.angle_alpha   90.00
_cell.angle_beta   90.00
_cell.angle_gamma   90.00
#
_symmetry.space_group_name_H-M   'P 1'
#
loop_
_entity.id
_entity.type
_entity.pdbx_description
1 polymer ?
#
loop_
_entity_poly.entity_id
_entity_poly.type
_entity_poly.pdbx_seq_one_letter_code
_entity_poly.pdbx_strand_id
1 'polypeptide(L)' 'MASRTLSRLSVEVPDGQRFRVWTVLSWRAGVAEESAYIGSHWPRRG' A
#
# COMPACT_ATOMS: atom_id res chain seq x y z
N MET A 1 -2.74 15.22 18.18
CA MET A 1 -1.90 14.05 17.84
C MET A 1 -2.41 13.47 16.54
N ALA A 2 -1.57 13.31 15.51
CA ALA A 2 -1.96 12.63 14.27
C ALA A 2 -1.59 11.13 14.41
N SER A 3 -2.58 10.24 14.32
CA SER A 3 -2.35 8.80 14.24
C SER A 3 -2.19 8.40 12.77
N ARG A 4 -1.23 7.52 12.47
CA ARG A 4 -0.96 7.03 11.12
C ARG A 4 -0.87 5.50 11.16
N THR A 5 -1.83 4.83 10.52
CA THR A 5 -1.84 3.37 10.40
C THR A 5 -1.38 3.00 9.00
N LEU A 6 -0.40 2.10 8.92
CA LEU A 6 0.15 1.61 7.66
C LEU A 6 -0.28 0.15 7.47
N SER A 7 -1.09 -0.10 6.46
CA SER A 7 -1.56 -1.44 6.10
C SER A 7 -0.84 -1.91 4.84
N ARG A 8 -0.38 -3.17 4.86
CA ARG A 8 0.34 -3.79 3.73
C ARG A 8 -0.52 -4.90 3.16
N LEU A 9 -0.82 -4.81 1.86
CA LEU A 9 -1.50 -5.85 1.11
C LEU A 9 -0.59 -6.32 -0.03
N SER A 10 -0.48 -7.64 -0.19
CA SER A 10 0.19 -8.24 -1.35
C SER A 10 -0.90 -8.73 -2.29
N VAL A 11 -0.89 -8.23 -3.53
CA VAL A 11 -1.86 -8.62 -4.55
C VAL A 11 -1.11 -9.38 -5.63
N GLU A 12 -1.57 -10.61 -5.88
CA GLU A 12 -1.14 -11.41 -7.02
C GLU A 12 -2.13 -11.18 -8.15
N VAL A 13 -1.64 -10.72 -9.30
CA VAL A 13 -2.45 -10.54 -10.50
C VAL A 13 -2.32 -11.76 -11.41
N PRO A 14 -3.31 -12.02 -12.28
CA PRO A 14 -3.39 -13.25 -13.07
C PRO A 14 -2.20 -13.53 -14.01
N ASP A 15 -1.39 -12.53 -14.33
CA ASP A 15 -0.21 -12.64 -15.20
C ASP A 15 1.08 -13.03 -14.44
N GLY A 16 0.97 -13.39 -13.16
CA GLY A 16 2.11 -13.74 -12.31
C GLY A 16 2.90 -12.54 -11.81
N GLN A 17 2.48 -11.31 -12.12
CA GLN A 17 3.05 -10.13 -11.48
C GLN A 17 2.60 -10.06 -10.01
N ARG A 18 3.51 -9.63 -9.14
CA ARG A 18 3.21 -9.38 -7.73
C ARG A 18 3.33 -7.90 -7.44
N PHE A 19 2.24 -7.31 -6.98
CA PHE A 19 2.19 -5.93 -6.54
C PHE A 19 2.21 -5.85 -5.02
N ARG A 20 2.93 -4.86 -4.49
CA ARG A 20 2.79 -4.44 -3.09
C ARG A 20 1.96 -3.18 -3.06
N VAL A 21 0.86 -3.24 -2.33
CA VAL A 21 0.01 -2.09 -2.07
C VAL A 21 0.22 -1.67 -0.62
N TRP A 22 0.52 -0.40 -0.40
CA TRP A 22 0.62 0.21 0.90
C TRP A 22 -0.52 1.20 1.04
N THR A 23 -1.38 1.02 2.04
CA THR A 23 -2.39 2.02 2.39
C THR A 23 -1.98 2.72 3.67
N VAL A 24 -2.11 4.03 3.65
CA VAL A 24 -1.84 4.91 4.78
C VAL A 24 -3.14 5.55 5.17
N LEU A 25 -3.62 5.24 6.37
CA LEU A 25 -4.68 6.01 7.00
C LEU A 25 -4.04 7.08 7.87
N SER A 26 -4.37 8.34 7.64
CA SER A 26 -3.90 9.47 8.44
C SER A 26 -5.05 10.33 8.91
N TRP A 27 -4.96 10.85 10.14
CA TRP A 27 -5.95 11.77 10.68
C TRP A 27 -5.37 13.19 10.67
N ARG A 28 -5.92 14.06 9.81
CA ARG A 28 -5.54 15.47 9.71
C ARG A 28 -6.75 16.35 9.99
N ALA A 29 -6.64 17.26 10.97
CA ALA A 29 -7.68 18.22 11.32
C ALA A 29 -9.08 17.63 11.55
N GLY A 30 -9.17 16.42 12.13
CA GLY A 30 -10.46 15.74 12.38
C GLY A 30 -11.04 15.00 11.17
N VAL A 31 -10.34 14.99 10.04
CA VAL A 31 -10.71 14.24 8.84
C VAL A 31 -9.78 13.03 8.69
N ALA A 32 -10.35 11.88 8.37
CA ALA A 32 -9.60 10.69 7.97
C ALA A 32 -9.25 10.78 6.47
N GLU A 33 -7.97 10.66 6.16
CA GLU A 33 -7.44 10.63 4.80
C GLU A 33 -6.76 9.28 4.55
N GLU A 34 -7.20 8.57 3.51
CA GLU A 34 -6.58 7.33 3.05
C GLU A 34 -5.77 7.60 1.77
N SER A 35 -4.50 7.18 1.77
CA SER A 35 -3.63 7.25 0.58
C SER A 35 -3.10 5.86 0.24
N ALA A 36 -3.25 5.46 -1.03
CA ALA A 36 -2.74 4.18 -1.54
C ALA A 36 -1.48 4.40 -2.40
N TYR A 37 -0.45 3.57 -2.16
CA TYR A 37 0.78 3.54 -2.94
C TYR A 37 0.97 2.14 -3.54
N ILE A 38 1.08 2.08 -4.86
CA ILE A 38 1.30 0.82 -5.58
C ILE A 38 2.77 0.77 -5.99
N GLY A 39 3.48 -0.23 -5.46
CA GLY A 39 4.83 -0.59 -5.92
C GLY A 39 4.78 -1.88 -6.73
N SER A 40 5.30 -1.86 -7.95
CA SER A 40 5.58 -3.07 -8.72
C SER A 40 6.88 -3.72 -8.20
N HIS A 41 6.85 -5.01 -7.93
CA HIS A 41 8.04 -5.78 -7.58
C HIS A 41 8.24 -6.88 -8.60
N TRP A 42 9.15 -6.64 -9.56
CA TRP A 42 9.61 -7.69 -10.46
C TRP A 42 10.47 -8.69 -9.68
N PRO A 43 10.14 -9.99 -9.68
CA PRO A 43 11.07 -10.98 -9.16
C PRO A 43 12.36 -10.90 -9.98
N ARG A 44 13.49 -10.60 -9.33
CA ARG A 44 14.81 -10.78 -9.95
C ARG A 44 14.94 -12.26 -10.26
N ARG A 45 14.83 -12.65 -11.54
CA ARG A 45 15.20 -14.00 -11.98
C ARG A 45 16.71 -14.15 -11.71
N GLY A 46 17.05 -15.02 -10.77
CA GLY A 46 18.36 -15.62 -10.60
C GLY A 46 18.25 -17.10 -10.95
#